data_AF-A0A3E4T656-F1
#
_entry.id   AF-A0A3E4T656-F1
#
_cell.length_a   1.000
_cell.length_b   1.000
_cell.length_c   1.000
_cell.angle_alpha   90.00
_cell.angle_beta   90.00
_cell.angle_gamma   90.00
#
_symmetry.space_group_name_H-M   'P 1'
#
loop_
_entity.id
_entity.type
_entity.pdbx_description
1 polymer ?
#
loop_
_entity_poly.entity_id
_entity_poly.type
_entity_poly.pdbx_seq_one_letter_code
_entity_poly.pdbx_strand_id
1 'polypeptide(L)'
;MIPKIIHYCWLSKDPIPKDMQMFIDGWYEKLPDYEFMLWDFNRFDIHSSQWVKEAFSKKKYAFAADYIRLYALYNYGGIYMDMDVEVLKSFDPFLKLKTMICFENSKQGLEMATFGVEKGAAWVKECLKYYENRPFIKADGMLDTVTLPFIIQQICLKDSYHLEHAYSIEEALQKEMGSTLAVLSSDFFSPKTTFRDEKIVLTSNTVSIHHFKGTWLPWYSKIEKRVSNALGFESKDFIRAAIYKIQLEIAKRKIKK
;
A
#
# COMPACT_ATOMS: atom_id res chain seq x y z
N MET A 1 -13.61 -17.78 2.86
CA MET A 1 -13.64 -16.89 4.06
C MET A 1 -12.21 -16.49 4.39
N ILE A 2 -12.01 -15.27 4.86
CA ILE A 2 -10.69 -14.74 5.25
C ILE A 2 -10.32 -15.28 6.65
N PRO A 3 -9.16 -15.93 6.81
CA PRO A 3 -8.65 -16.35 8.13
C PRO A 3 -8.35 -15.20 9.09
N LYS A 4 -8.47 -15.44 10.41
CA LYS A 4 -8.06 -14.49 11.47
C LYS A 4 -6.54 -14.49 11.67
N ILE A 5 -5.81 -14.10 10.63
CA ILE A 5 -4.35 -14.00 10.66
C ILE A 5 -3.96 -12.59 10.21
N ILE A 6 -3.20 -11.88 11.05
CA ILE A 6 -2.59 -10.60 10.72
C ILE A 6 -1.14 -10.84 10.27
N HIS A 7 -0.83 -10.45 9.05
CA HIS A 7 0.52 -10.47 8.48
C HIS A 7 1.11 -9.06 8.45
N TYR A 8 2.38 -8.93 8.82
CA TYR A 8 3.13 -7.68 8.72
C TYR A 8 4.62 -7.96 8.57
N CYS A 9 5.39 -7.02 8.00
CA CYS A 9 6.81 -7.23 7.72
C CYS A 9 7.71 -6.36 8.59
N TRP A 10 8.77 -6.94 9.14
CA TRP A 10 9.93 -6.21 9.66
C TRP A 10 11.21 -6.87 9.19
N LEU A 11 11.79 -6.31 8.13
CA LEU A 11 12.95 -6.89 7.45
C LEU A 11 14.28 -6.29 7.92
N SER A 12 14.25 -5.22 8.74
CA SER A 12 15.46 -4.63 9.31
C SER A 12 15.92 -5.42 10.54
N LYS A 13 17.22 -5.32 10.84
CA LYS A 13 17.78 -5.75 12.14
C LYS A 13 17.67 -4.67 13.21
N ASP A 14 17.27 -3.47 12.81
CA ASP A 14 17.07 -2.35 13.74
C ASP A 14 15.87 -2.62 14.66
N PRO A 15 15.81 -1.98 15.84
CA PRO A 15 14.60 -1.99 16.65
C PRO A 15 13.45 -1.32 15.90
N ILE A 16 12.24 -1.84 16.10
CA ILE A 16 11.01 -1.21 15.60
C ILE A 16 10.88 0.20 16.21
N PRO A 17 10.65 1.25 15.41
CA PRO A 17 10.42 2.60 15.91
C PRO A 17 9.24 2.65 16.88
N LYS A 18 9.35 3.49 17.92
CA LYS A 18 8.32 3.60 18.98
C LYS A 18 6.92 3.93 18.45
N ASP A 19 6.83 4.76 17.41
CA ASP A 19 5.55 5.14 16.82
C ASP A 19 4.90 3.99 16.05
N MET A 20 5.69 3.13 15.41
CA MET A 20 5.19 1.88 14.80
C MET A 20 4.82 0.84 15.86
N GLN A 21 5.63 0.71 16.92
CA GLN A 21 5.35 -0.21 18.01
C GLN A 21 4.01 0.13 18.68
N MET A 22 3.71 1.42 18.88
CA MET A 22 2.43 1.88 19.42
C MET A 22 1.22 1.40 18.59
N PHE A 23 1.34 1.38 17.26
CA PHE A 23 0.28 0.87 16.40
C PHE A 23 0.13 -0.65 16.52
N ILE A 24 1.25 -1.37 16.52
CA ILE A 24 1.28 -2.83 16.69
C ILE A 24 0.66 -3.25 18.03
N ASP A 25 1.00 -2.56 19.12
CA ASP A 25 0.43 -2.81 20.44
C ASP A 25 -1.10 -2.62 20.41
N GLY A 26 -1.56 -1.55 19.75
CA GLY A 26 -2.99 -1.32 19.50
C GLY A 26 -3.66 -2.42 18.67
N TRP A 27 -2.94 -3.09 17.77
CA TRP A 27 -3.49 -4.25 17.05
C TRP A 27 -3.79 -5.40 18.01
N TYR A 28 -2.86 -5.75 18.91
CA TYR A 28 -3.06 -6.82 19.88
C TYR A 28 -4.24 -6.53 20.82
N GLU A 29 -4.46 -5.27 21.18
CA GLU A 29 -5.61 -4.85 21.99
C GLU A 29 -6.95 -5.00 21.24
N LYS A 30 -6.98 -4.66 19.95
CA LYS A 30 -8.22 -4.62 19.15
C LYS A 30 -8.55 -5.94 18.46
N LEU A 31 -7.57 -6.81 18.30
CA LEU A 31 -7.65 -8.08 17.58
C LEU A 31 -7.12 -9.25 18.46
N PRO A 32 -7.63 -9.43 19.69
CA PRO A 32 -7.04 -10.34 20.68
C PRO A 32 -7.13 -11.83 20.28
N ASP A 33 -8.01 -12.17 19.35
CA ASP A 33 -8.24 -13.53 18.86
C ASP A 33 -7.64 -13.79 17.47
N TYR A 34 -6.85 -12.85 16.95
CA TYR A 34 -6.13 -13.01 15.69
C TYR A 34 -4.73 -13.58 15.95
N GLU A 35 -4.28 -14.46 15.04
CA GLU A 35 -2.87 -14.86 14.99
C GLU A 35 -2.04 -13.73 14.36
N PHE A 36 -0.91 -13.38 14.99
CA PHE A 36 0.02 -12.39 14.43
C PHE A 36 1.24 -13.08 13.85
N MET A 37 1.44 -12.90 12.54
CA MET A 37 2.53 -13.50 11.79
C MET A 37 3.47 -12.42 11.28
N LEU A 38 4.53 -12.18 12.06
CA LEU A 38 5.65 -11.35 11.66
C LEU A 38 6.46 -12.05 10.55
N TRP A 39 6.62 -11.35 9.44
CA TRP A 39 7.49 -11.72 8.34
C TRP A 39 8.83 -10.98 8.43
N ASP A 40 9.84 -11.74 8.84
CA ASP A 40 11.25 -11.38 8.84
C ASP A 40 12.04 -12.43 8.02
N PHE A 41 13.38 -12.38 8.05
CA PHE A 41 14.20 -13.41 7.38
C PHE A 41 14.43 -14.68 8.20
N ASN A 42 13.85 -14.80 9.40
CA ASN A 42 13.76 -16.08 10.10
C ASN A 42 12.58 -16.90 9.56
N ARG A 43 11.51 -16.21 9.11
CA ARG A 43 10.33 -16.83 8.51
C ARG A 43 10.37 -16.90 6.98
N PHE A 44 10.91 -15.88 6.32
CA PHE A 44 11.00 -15.81 4.86
C PHE A 44 12.44 -16.06 4.38
N ASP A 45 12.63 -17.08 3.54
CA ASP A 45 13.92 -17.27 2.89
C ASP A 45 14.17 -16.18 1.84
N ILE A 46 15.11 -15.27 2.12
CA ILE A 46 15.52 -14.20 1.22
C ILE A 46 15.99 -14.71 -0.15
N HIS A 47 16.46 -15.96 -0.25
CA HIS A 47 16.96 -16.54 -1.49
C HIS A 47 15.86 -17.18 -2.35
N SER A 48 14.64 -17.30 -1.83
CA SER A 48 13.49 -17.85 -2.56
C SER A 48 12.91 -16.90 -3.61
N SER A 49 13.29 -15.61 -3.58
CA SER A 49 12.85 -14.60 -4.54
C SER A 49 13.98 -13.65 -4.91
N GLN A 50 14.31 -13.57 -6.22
CA GLN A 50 15.29 -12.62 -6.75
C GLN A 50 14.91 -11.18 -6.42
N TRP A 51 13.63 -10.84 -6.57
CA TRP A 51 13.09 -9.52 -6.25
C TRP A 51 13.38 -9.13 -4.80
N VAL A 52 13.03 -10.01 -3.84
CA VAL A 52 13.22 -9.75 -2.40
C VAL A 52 14.71 -9.58 -2.09
N LYS A 53 15.55 -10.50 -2.60
CA LYS A 53 17.00 -10.45 -2.40
C LYS A 53 17.60 -9.13 -2.86
N GLU A 54 17.28 -8.71 -4.07
CA GLU A 54 17.82 -7.49 -4.67
C GLU A 54 17.28 -6.23 -4.00
N ALA A 55 15.97 -6.15 -3.77
CA ALA A 55 15.34 -5.03 -3.06
C ALA A 55 15.94 -4.86 -1.66
N PHE A 56 16.12 -5.95 -0.91
CA PHE A 56 16.78 -5.92 0.39
C PHE A 56 18.23 -5.44 0.31
N SER A 57 19.02 -5.95 -0.66
CA SER A 57 20.42 -5.54 -0.85
C SER A 57 20.57 -4.04 -1.13
N LYS A 58 19.55 -3.42 -1.74
CA LYS A 58 19.48 -1.97 -2.02
C LYS A 58 18.82 -1.18 -0.90
N LYS A 59 18.55 -1.80 0.25
CA LYS A 59 17.85 -1.22 1.42
C LYS A 59 16.46 -0.67 1.06
N LYS A 60 15.79 -1.31 0.10
CA LYS A 60 14.44 -1.00 -0.38
C LYS A 60 13.42 -1.95 0.26
N TYR A 61 13.35 -1.93 1.59
CA TYR A 61 12.58 -2.90 2.37
C TYR A 61 11.08 -2.90 2.07
N ALA A 62 10.47 -1.74 1.78
CA ALA A 62 9.07 -1.67 1.39
C ALA A 62 8.76 -2.50 0.13
N PHE A 63 9.66 -2.46 -0.87
CA PHE A 63 9.50 -3.24 -2.11
C PHE A 63 9.76 -4.73 -1.92
N ALA A 64 10.62 -5.10 -0.96
CA ALA A 64 10.75 -6.50 -0.55
C ALA A 64 9.47 -6.98 0.16
N ALA A 65 8.89 -6.15 1.04
CA ALA A 65 7.63 -6.43 1.71
C ALA A 65 6.44 -6.53 0.75
N ASP A 66 6.44 -5.79 -0.37
CA ASP A 66 5.41 -5.90 -1.42
C ASP A 66 5.29 -7.32 -2.00
N TYR A 67 6.41 -8.03 -2.20
CA TYR A 67 6.37 -9.44 -2.59
C TYR A 67 5.91 -10.32 -1.42
N ILE A 68 6.51 -10.14 -0.25
CA ILE A 68 6.26 -11.01 0.92
C ILE A 68 4.80 -10.93 1.36
N ARG A 69 4.15 -9.76 1.29
CA ARG A 69 2.74 -9.61 1.64
C ARG A 69 1.81 -10.40 0.71
N LEU A 70 2.08 -10.38 -0.60
CA LEU A 70 1.35 -11.20 -1.57
C LEU A 70 1.60 -12.69 -1.31
N TYR A 71 2.84 -13.07 -1.03
CA TYR A 71 3.20 -14.45 -0.70
C TYR A 71 2.46 -14.94 0.55
N ALA A 72 2.44 -14.14 1.60
CA ALA A 72 1.73 -14.43 2.84
C ALA A 72 0.24 -14.65 2.58
N LEU A 73 -0.41 -13.67 1.96
CA LEU A 73 -1.84 -13.71 1.69
C LEU A 73 -2.25 -14.85 0.76
N TYR A 74 -1.45 -15.17 -0.27
CA TYR A 74 -1.76 -16.29 -1.16
C TYR A 74 -1.69 -17.64 -0.42
N ASN A 75 -0.63 -17.87 0.35
CA ASN A 75 -0.36 -19.18 0.98
C ASN A 75 -1.15 -19.41 2.27
N TYR A 76 -1.50 -18.34 3.00
CA TYR A 76 -2.13 -18.42 4.31
C TYR A 76 -3.54 -17.81 4.33
N GLY A 77 -3.89 -16.97 3.35
CA GLY A 77 -5.05 -16.07 3.48
C GLY A 77 -4.76 -14.99 4.50
N GLY A 78 -5.80 -14.40 5.07
CA GLY A 78 -5.70 -13.49 6.21
C GLY A 78 -5.74 -12.03 5.80
N ILE A 79 -5.23 -11.17 6.65
CA ILE A 79 -5.19 -9.72 6.49
C ILE A 79 -3.74 -9.28 6.63
N TYR A 80 -3.25 -8.52 5.65
CA TYR A 80 -1.95 -7.87 5.75
C TYR A 80 -2.12 -6.42 6.23
N MET A 81 -1.22 -5.99 7.11
CA MET A 81 -1.12 -4.60 7.58
C MET A 81 0.32 -4.07 7.47
N ASP A 82 0.50 -2.89 6.89
CA ASP A 82 1.73 -2.12 7.07
C ASP A 82 1.83 -1.61 8.52
N MET A 83 3.05 -1.50 9.04
CA MET A 83 3.30 -1.17 10.45
C MET A 83 2.89 0.25 10.88
N ASP A 84 2.52 1.11 9.93
CA ASP A 84 1.98 2.44 10.18
C ASP A 84 0.44 2.51 10.01
N VAL A 85 -0.22 1.36 10.05
CA VAL A 85 -1.68 1.25 10.16
C VAL A 85 -2.09 1.27 11.62
N GLU A 86 -3.01 2.16 11.99
CA GLU A 86 -3.68 2.16 13.29
C GLU A 86 -5.01 1.42 13.19
N VAL A 87 -5.29 0.48 14.10
CA VAL A 87 -6.56 -0.26 14.15
C VAL A 87 -7.48 0.36 15.20
N LEU A 88 -8.71 0.69 14.79
CA LEU A 88 -9.72 1.28 15.66
C LEU A 88 -10.75 0.25 16.14
N LYS A 89 -11.08 -0.73 15.29
CA LYS A 89 -12.12 -1.74 15.47
C LYS A 89 -11.67 -3.10 14.92
N SER A 90 -12.35 -4.18 15.32
CA SER A 90 -12.08 -5.53 14.79
C SER A 90 -12.44 -5.66 13.31
N PHE A 91 -11.70 -6.51 12.58
CA PHE A 91 -11.97 -6.88 11.19
C PHE A 91 -12.99 -8.02 11.04
N ASP A 92 -13.56 -8.53 12.13
CA ASP A 92 -14.53 -9.62 12.13
C ASP A 92 -15.69 -9.48 11.12
N PRO A 93 -16.29 -8.28 10.94
CA PRO A 93 -17.36 -8.10 9.95
C PRO A 93 -16.94 -8.42 8.51
N PHE A 94 -15.66 -8.30 8.17
CA PHE A 94 -15.13 -8.49 6.82
C PHE A 94 -14.77 -9.94 6.50
N LEU A 95 -14.67 -10.82 7.50
CA LEU A 95 -14.13 -12.18 7.30
C LEU A 95 -14.98 -13.09 6.39
N LYS A 96 -16.26 -12.72 6.21
CA LYS A 96 -17.17 -13.39 5.30
C LYS A 96 -16.90 -13.07 3.83
N LEU A 97 -16.23 -11.95 3.54
CA LEU A 97 -15.78 -11.60 2.20
C LEU A 97 -14.74 -12.61 1.71
N LYS A 98 -14.55 -12.67 0.40
CA LYS A 98 -13.40 -13.34 -0.23
C LYS A 98 -12.21 -12.41 -0.35
N THR A 99 -12.47 -11.11 -0.55
CA THR A 99 -11.47 -10.06 -0.66
C THR A 99 -11.93 -8.82 0.13
N MET A 100 -11.09 -8.38 1.07
CA MET A 100 -11.25 -7.16 1.84
C MET A 100 -10.26 -6.12 1.31
N ILE A 101 -10.71 -5.22 0.43
CA ILE A 101 -9.94 -4.11 -0.12
C ILE A 101 -10.77 -2.83 -0.12
N CYS A 102 -10.12 -1.66 -0.07
CA CYS A 102 -10.79 -0.37 -0.28
C CYS A 102 -9.98 0.53 -1.21
N PHE A 103 -10.57 1.64 -1.63
CA PHE A 103 -9.83 2.69 -2.31
C PHE A 103 -8.92 3.44 -1.33
N GLU A 104 -7.78 3.93 -1.81
CA GLU A 104 -7.00 4.92 -1.07
C GLU A 104 -7.74 6.26 -1.14
N ASN A 105 -7.75 7.05 -0.07
CA ASN A 105 -8.33 8.40 -0.08
C ASN A 105 -7.39 9.40 -0.78
N SER A 106 -7.23 9.16 -2.08
CA SER A 106 -6.30 9.79 -2.99
C SER A 106 -6.81 9.73 -4.44
N LYS A 107 -6.05 10.26 -5.40
CA LYS A 107 -6.48 10.40 -6.80
C LYS A 107 -6.42 9.08 -7.60
N GLN A 108 -7.09 8.01 -7.15
CA GLN A 108 -7.45 6.78 -7.90
C GLN A 108 -6.60 5.51 -7.66
N GLY A 109 -6.07 5.32 -6.45
CA GLY A 109 -5.38 4.08 -6.05
C GLY A 109 -6.23 3.14 -5.19
N LEU A 110 -5.76 1.90 -5.05
CA LEU A 110 -6.26 0.98 -4.02
C LEU A 110 -5.44 1.15 -2.74
N GLU A 111 -6.07 1.03 -1.59
CA GLU A 111 -5.39 0.92 -0.30
C GLU A 111 -4.87 -0.51 -0.15
N MET A 112 -3.54 -0.65 -0.08
CA MET A 112 -2.84 -1.95 0.02
C MET A 112 -1.92 -2.02 1.23
N ALA A 113 -1.98 -1.02 2.12
CA ALA A 113 -1.44 -1.08 3.46
C ALA A 113 -2.36 -1.86 4.42
N THR A 114 -3.65 -1.98 4.12
CA THR A 114 -4.57 -2.88 4.85
C THR A 114 -5.48 -3.59 3.85
N PHE A 115 -5.28 -4.89 3.68
CA PHE A 115 -6.16 -5.70 2.84
C PHE A 115 -6.12 -7.16 3.24
N GLY A 116 -7.18 -7.90 2.93
CA GLY A 116 -7.28 -9.31 3.27
C GLY A 116 -7.90 -10.14 2.17
N VAL A 117 -7.59 -11.43 2.16
CA VAL A 117 -8.09 -12.39 1.17
C VAL A 117 -8.27 -13.76 1.77
N GLU A 118 -9.15 -14.55 1.14
CA GLU A 118 -9.14 -15.97 1.38
C GLU A 118 -7.86 -16.63 0.85
N LYS A 119 -7.45 -17.72 1.50
CA LYS A 119 -6.28 -18.49 1.08
C LYS A 119 -6.45 -18.94 -0.38
N GLY A 120 -5.40 -18.75 -1.17
CA GLY A 120 -5.39 -19.16 -2.58
C GLY A 120 -6.12 -18.21 -3.54
N ALA A 121 -6.45 -16.99 -3.12
CA ALA A 121 -7.11 -16.00 -3.98
C ALA A 121 -6.41 -15.84 -5.35
N ALA A 122 -7.17 -16.03 -6.43
CA ALA A 122 -6.63 -16.11 -7.78
C ALA A 122 -5.96 -14.81 -8.24
N TRP A 123 -6.54 -13.65 -7.93
CA TRP A 123 -5.98 -12.35 -8.32
C TRP A 123 -4.63 -12.08 -7.62
N VAL A 124 -4.46 -12.56 -6.39
CA VAL A 124 -3.18 -12.48 -5.66
C VAL A 124 -2.13 -13.38 -6.33
N LYS A 125 -2.54 -14.53 -6.85
CA LYS A 125 -1.65 -15.40 -7.64
C LYS A 125 -1.14 -14.70 -8.89
N GLU A 126 -2.00 -14.01 -9.63
CA GLU A 126 -1.60 -13.22 -10.80
C GLU A 126 -0.62 -12.10 -10.40
N CYS A 127 -0.86 -11.46 -9.25
CA CYS A 127 0.08 -10.50 -8.67
C CYS A 127 1.44 -11.13 -8.32
N LEU A 128 1.47 -12.37 -7.83
CA LEU A 128 2.74 -13.08 -7.59
C LEU A 128 3.49 -13.40 -8.88
N LYS A 129 2.79 -13.77 -9.96
CA LYS A 129 3.40 -14.02 -11.28
C LYS A 129 4.10 -12.79 -11.83
N TYR A 130 3.63 -11.58 -11.52
CA TYR A 130 4.34 -10.34 -11.91
C TYR A 130 5.80 -10.31 -11.42
N TYR A 131 6.07 -10.90 -10.26
CA TYR A 131 7.40 -10.94 -9.66
C TYR A 131 8.21 -12.20 -10.01
N GLU A 132 7.60 -13.18 -10.67
CA GLU A 132 8.26 -14.44 -11.01
C GLU A 132 9.42 -14.19 -11.98
N ASN A 133 10.64 -14.57 -11.57
CA ASN A 133 11.89 -14.33 -12.31
C ASN A 133 12.14 -12.85 -12.67
N ARG A 134 11.47 -11.91 -12.00
CA ARG A 134 11.62 -10.48 -12.24
C ARG A 134 12.75 -9.91 -11.38
N PRO A 135 13.79 -9.30 -11.97
CA PRO A 135 14.81 -8.59 -11.21
C PRO A 135 14.24 -7.27 -10.68
N PHE A 136 14.66 -6.88 -9.47
CA PHE A 136 14.40 -5.55 -8.95
C PHE A 136 15.37 -4.51 -9.54
N ILE A 137 16.59 -4.94 -9.88
CA ILE A 137 17.58 -4.13 -10.58
C ILE A 137 17.42 -4.40 -12.08
N LYS A 138 16.91 -3.43 -12.83
CA LYS A 138 16.71 -3.53 -14.27
C LYS A 138 18.04 -3.65 -15.02
N ALA A 139 17.99 -4.06 -16.28
CA ALA A 139 19.17 -4.21 -17.15
C ALA A 139 19.97 -2.89 -17.33
N ASP A 140 19.31 -1.75 -17.21
CA ASP A 140 19.93 -0.41 -17.23
C ASP A 140 20.55 0.01 -15.88
N GLY A 141 20.52 -0.86 -14.87
CA GLY A 141 21.01 -0.61 -13.52
C GLY A 141 20.05 0.18 -12.63
N MET A 142 18.91 0.66 -13.16
CA MET A 142 17.91 1.39 -12.39
C MET A 142 17.05 0.43 -11.57
N LEU A 143 16.55 0.92 -10.44
CA LEU A 143 15.66 0.14 -9.58
C LEU A 143 14.22 0.16 -10.13
N ASP A 144 13.54 -0.98 -10.08
CA ASP A 144 12.12 -1.08 -10.38
C ASP A 144 11.29 -0.69 -9.14
N THR A 145 10.93 0.60 -9.06
CA THR A 145 10.20 1.16 -7.91
C THR A 145 8.73 1.39 -8.21
N VAL A 146 8.12 0.60 -9.11
CA VAL A 146 6.66 0.64 -9.32
C VAL A 146 5.98 0.13 -8.04
N THR A 147 4.97 0.84 -7.56
CA THR A 147 4.32 0.52 -6.28
C THR A 147 3.27 -0.58 -6.43
N LEU A 148 3.09 -1.36 -5.38
CA LEU A 148 2.13 -2.47 -5.36
C LEU A 148 0.68 -2.07 -5.72
N PRO A 149 0.08 -0.97 -5.19
CA PRO A 149 -1.26 -0.55 -5.59
C PRO A 149 -1.43 -0.39 -7.10
N PHE A 150 -0.42 0.17 -7.77
CA PHE A 150 -0.45 0.35 -9.21
C PHE A 150 -0.35 -0.99 -9.94
N ILE A 151 0.53 -1.89 -9.49
CA ILE A 151 0.69 -3.23 -10.06
C ILE A 151 -0.63 -4.00 -9.98
N ILE A 152 -1.27 -4.03 -8.80
CA ILE A 152 -2.56 -4.71 -8.60
C ILE A 152 -3.63 -4.11 -9.51
N GLN A 153 -3.73 -2.78 -9.57
CA GLN A 153 -4.72 -2.13 -10.44
C GLN A 153 -4.52 -2.51 -11.93
N GLN A 154 -3.27 -2.53 -12.42
CA GLN A 154 -2.98 -2.93 -13.79
C GLN A 154 -3.32 -4.40 -14.06
N ILE A 155 -3.00 -5.30 -13.13
CA ILE A 155 -3.31 -6.73 -13.25
C ILE A 155 -4.82 -6.94 -13.27
N CYS A 156 -5.56 -6.29 -12.36
CA CYS A 156 -7.01 -6.39 -12.35
C CYS A 156 -7.62 -5.91 -13.68
N LEU A 157 -7.15 -4.79 -14.23
CA LEU A 157 -7.62 -4.25 -15.51
C LEU A 157 -7.27 -5.13 -16.72
N LYS A 158 -6.19 -5.91 -16.64
CA LYS A 158 -5.69 -6.73 -17.76
C LYS A 158 -6.25 -8.15 -17.77
N ASP A 159 -6.33 -8.80 -16.61
CA ASP A 159 -6.56 -10.24 -16.48
C ASP A 159 -8.02 -10.60 -16.18
N SER A 160 -8.96 -9.81 -16.72
CA SER A 160 -10.42 -10.02 -16.63
C SER A 160 -11.04 -9.86 -15.23
N TYR A 161 -10.39 -9.14 -14.30
CA TYR A 161 -11.03 -8.76 -13.04
C TYR A 161 -11.76 -7.42 -13.20
N HIS A 162 -12.87 -7.28 -12.48
CA HIS A 162 -13.64 -6.04 -12.48
C HIS A 162 -13.66 -5.46 -11.07
N LEU A 163 -13.13 -4.26 -10.91
CA LEU A 163 -13.19 -3.53 -9.64
C LEU A 163 -14.53 -2.82 -9.56
N GLU A 164 -15.38 -3.21 -8.61
CA GLU A 164 -16.67 -2.57 -8.38
C GLU A 164 -16.71 -1.90 -7.02
N HIS A 165 -17.09 -0.62 -7.00
CA HIS A 165 -17.20 0.13 -5.76
C HIS A 165 -18.35 -0.41 -4.91
N ALA A 166 -18.12 -0.64 -3.62
CA ALA A 166 -19.13 -0.97 -2.61
C ALA A 166 -19.08 0.05 -1.46
N TYR A 167 -20.25 0.45 -0.97
CA TYR A 167 -20.41 1.41 0.13
C TYR A 167 -20.65 0.73 1.49
N SER A 168 -20.94 -0.58 1.49
CA SER A 168 -21.07 -1.39 2.70
C SER A 168 -20.53 -2.82 2.52
N ILE A 169 -20.39 -3.56 3.62
CA ILE A 169 -19.94 -4.95 3.60
C ILE A 169 -21.00 -5.84 2.94
N GLU A 170 -22.28 -5.56 3.17
CA GLU A 170 -23.40 -6.29 2.56
C GLU A 170 -23.41 -6.11 1.05
N GLU A 171 -23.18 -4.90 0.56
CA GLU A 171 -23.05 -4.62 -0.87
C GLU A 171 -21.82 -5.33 -1.46
N ALA A 172 -20.69 -5.32 -0.75
CA ALA A 172 -19.50 -6.04 -1.18
C ALA A 172 -19.76 -7.54 -1.34
N LEU A 173 -20.41 -8.18 -0.35
CA LEU A 173 -20.79 -9.60 -0.40
C LEU A 173 -21.66 -9.95 -1.61
N GLN A 174 -22.57 -9.07 -2.02
CA GLN A 174 -23.43 -9.28 -3.18
C GLN A 174 -22.67 -9.15 -4.51
N LYS A 175 -21.61 -8.35 -4.54
CA LYS A 175 -20.81 -8.07 -5.74
C LYS A 175 -19.66 -9.05 -5.98
N GLU A 176 -19.25 -9.85 -4.98
CA GLU A 176 -18.18 -10.84 -5.09
C GLU A 176 -18.58 -12.09 -5.93
N MET A 177 -18.92 -11.87 -7.20
CA MET A 177 -19.30 -12.89 -8.16
C MET A 177 -18.29 -12.99 -9.31
N GLY A 178 -17.95 -14.22 -9.70
CA GLY A 178 -17.02 -14.47 -10.80
C GLY A 178 -15.66 -13.80 -10.56
N SER A 179 -15.27 -12.92 -11.48
CA SER A 179 -14.02 -12.15 -11.41
C SER A 179 -14.20 -10.72 -10.87
N THR A 180 -15.37 -10.40 -10.30
CA THR A 180 -15.60 -9.09 -9.69
C THR A 180 -14.98 -9.03 -8.29
N LEU A 181 -14.17 -7.99 -8.05
CA LEU A 181 -13.63 -7.64 -6.75
C LEU A 181 -14.40 -6.42 -6.24
N ALA A 182 -15.15 -6.60 -5.15
CA ALA A 182 -15.77 -5.48 -4.47
C ALA A 182 -14.69 -4.65 -3.76
N VAL A 183 -14.68 -3.34 -4.03
CA VAL A 183 -13.75 -2.38 -3.45
C VAL A 183 -14.53 -1.42 -2.56
N LEU A 184 -14.27 -1.48 -1.26
CA LEU A 184 -14.92 -0.61 -0.29
C LEU A 184 -14.52 0.86 -0.47
N SER A 185 -15.38 1.76 0.00
CA SER A 185 -15.04 3.18 0.14
C SER A 185 -13.80 3.41 0.99
N SER A 186 -13.06 4.47 0.70
CA SER A 186 -11.77 4.73 1.35
C SER A 186 -11.85 4.99 2.85
N ASP A 187 -13.02 5.40 3.36
CA ASP A 187 -13.25 5.68 4.77
C ASP A 187 -13.18 4.44 5.68
N PHE A 188 -13.17 3.23 5.11
CA PHE A 188 -13.01 1.98 5.84
C PHE A 188 -11.58 1.79 6.40
N PHE A 189 -10.56 1.91 5.55
CA PHE A 189 -9.15 1.62 5.93
C PHE A 189 -8.16 2.77 5.62
N SER A 190 -8.58 3.75 4.80
CA SER A 190 -7.77 4.90 4.38
C SER A 190 -8.49 6.25 4.62
N PRO A 191 -9.01 6.55 5.82
CA PRO A 191 -9.75 7.80 6.08
C PRO A 191 -8.88 9.07 6.02
N LYS A 192 -7.54 8.92 5.98
CA LYS A 192 -6.59 10.03 5.90
C LYS A 192 -6.40 10.50 4.46
N THR A 193 -6.57 11.79 4.22
CA THR A 193 -6.21 12.39 2.92
C THR A 193 -4.69 12.38 2.75
N THR A 194 -4.21 11.91 1.61
CA THR A 194 -2.76 11.89 1.35
C THR A 194 -2.24 13.22 0.79
N PHE A 195 -3.14 14.07 0.29
CA PHE A 195 -2.86 15.33 -0.39
C PHE A 195 -3.24 16.56 0.44
N ARG A 196 -2.29 17.50 0.55
CA ARG A 196 -2.39 18.84 1.17
C ARG A 196 -2.64 18.91 2.68
N ASP A 197 -3.76 18.40 3.18
CA ASP A 197 -4.20 18.67 4.56
C ASP A 197 -3.93 17.54 5.56
N GLU A 198 -3.58 16.33 5.10
CA GLU A 198 -3.35 15.15 5.95
C GLU A 198 -4.47 14.89 6.96
N LYS A 199 -5.69 15.32 6.59
CA LYS A 199 -6.86 15.31 7.44
C LYS A 199 -7.40 13.89 7.52
N ILE A 200 -7.60 13.45 8.76
CA ILE A 200 -8.30 12.20 9.05
C ILE A 200 -9.78 12.53 9.20
N VAL A 201 -10.63 11.94 8.37
CA VAL A 201 -12.09 12.05 8.48
C VAL A 201 -12.65 10.70 8.87
N LEU A 202 -12.96 10.53 10.15
CA LEU A 202 -13.53 9.28 10.67
C LEU A 202 -15.03 9.23 10.37
N THR A 203 -15.51 8.04 9.98
CA THR A 203 -16.93 7.72 9.81
C THR A 203 -17.30 6.54 10.70
N SER A 204 -18.58 6.16 10.72
CA SER A 204 -19.01 4.90 11.35
C SER A 204 -18.34 3.68 10.73
N ASN A 205 -17.92 3.76 9.46
CA ASN A 205 -17.30 2.66 8.72
C ASN A 205 -15.81 2.51 9.02
N THR A 206 -15.16 3.53 9.58
CA THR A 206 -13.71 3.50 9.78
C THR A 206 -13.30 2.43 10.78
N VAL A 207 -12.43 1.53 10.33
CA VAL A 207 -11.91 0.38 11.08
C VAL A 207 -10.40 0.49 11.27
N SER A 208 -9.68 1.06 10.30
CA SER A 208 -8.26 1.37 10.42
C SER A 208 -7.89 2.70 9.77
N ILE A 209 -6.70 3.21 10.12
CA ILE A 209 -6.12 4.42 9.57
C ILE A 209 -4.70 4.09 9.07
N HIS A 210 -4.48 4.14 7.77
CA HIS A 210 -3.13 4.18 7.23
C HIS A 210 -2.53 5.60 7.39
N HIS A 211 -1.41 5.71 8.11
CA HIS A 211 -0.81 7.02 8.43
C HIS A 211 0.12 7.59 7.36
N PHE A 212 0.47 6.80 6.33
CA PHE A 212 1.35 7.18 5.22
C PHE A 212 2.69 7.77 5.71
N LYS A 213 3.36 7.11 6.68
CA LYS A 213 4.61 7.60 7.27
C LYS A 213 5.73 7.75 6.23
N GLY A 214 5.66 6.98 5.15
CA GLY A 214 6.51 7.14 3.97
C GLY A 214 8.00 7.00 4.29
N THR A 215 8.36 6.13 5.22
CA THR A 215 9.74 5.95 5.70
C THR A 215 10.70 5.45 4.61
N TRP A 216 10.17 4.90 3.52
CA TRP A 216 10.92 4.46 2.35
C TRP A 216 11.28 5.59 1.37
N LEU A 217 10.65 6.76 1.51
CA LEU A 217 10.92 7.92 0.65
C LEU A 217 12.22 8.62 1.05
N PRO A 218 12.95 9.22 0.09
CA PRO A 218 14.09 10.07 0.40
C PRO A 218 13.73 11.21 1.36
N TRP A 219 14.71 11.63 2.18
CA TRP A 219 14.52 12.70 3.16
C TRP A 219 13.98 14.00 2.53
N TYR A 220 14.40 14.31 1.30
CA TYR A 220 13.98 15.50 0.58
C TYR A 220 12.50 15.44 0.16
N SER A 221 11.89 14.27 0.02
CA SER A 221 10.46 14.16 -0.35
C SER A 221 9.54 14.79 0.70
N LYS A 222 9.93 14.74 1.99
CA LYS A 222 9.21 15.45 3.06
C LYS A 222 9.33 16.97 2.91
N ILE A 223 10.48 17.46 2.44
CA ILE A 223 10.71 18.89 2.20
C ILE A 223 9.95 19.35 0.97
N GLU A 224 10.03 18.60 -0.13
CA GLU A 224 9.26 18.84 -1.36
C GLU A 224 7.76 18.92 -1.06
N LYS A 225 7.23 17.99 -0.25
CA LYS A 225 5.82 18.02 0.18
C LYS A 225 5.48 19.29 0.96
N ARG A 226 6.30 19.68 1.95
CA ARG A 226 6.09 20.90 2.74
C ARG A 226 6.10 22.15 1.87
N VAL A 227 7.07 22.25 0.96
CA VAL A 227 7.20 23.37 0.03
C VAL A 227 6.01 23.43 -0.93
N SER A 228 5.59 22.29 -1.49
CA SER A 228 4.45 22.20 -2.40
C SER A 228 3.15 22.64 -1.70
N ASN A 229 2.92 22.17 -0.47
CA ASN A 229 1.75 22.55 0.33
C ASN A 229 1.73 24.05 0.64
N ALA A 230 2.86 24.62 1.08
CA ALA A 230 2.96 26.05 1.38
C ALA A 230 2.70 26.94 0.14
N LEU A 231 3.04 26.43 -1.04
CA LEU A 231 2.86 27.13 -2.32
C LEU A 231 1.56 26.76 -3.05
N GLY A 232 0.75 25.85 -2.50
CA GLY A 232 -0.49 25.37 -3.12
C GLY A 232 -0.33 24.49 -4.37
N PHE A 233 0.88 23.98 -4.64
CA PHE A 233 1.17 23.08 -5.77
C PHE A 233 0.99 21.61 -5.40
N GLU A 234 0.67 20.78 -6.37
CA GLU A 234 0.73 19.32 -6.22
C GLU A 234 2.18 18.85 -6.44
N SER A 235 2.71 18.00 -5.56
CA SER A 235 4.16 17.71 -5.47
C SER A 235 4.81 17.15 -6.73
N LYS A 236 4.03 16.56 -7.64
CA LYS A 236 4.53 16.08 -8.95
C LYS A 236 4.70 17.19 -9.99
N ASP A 237 4.10 18.35 -9.77
CA ASP A 237 4.21 19.50 -10.67
C ASP A 237 5.33 20.44 -10.27
N PHE A 238 5.93 20.32 -9.08
CA PHE A 238 6.94 21.28 -8.62
C PHE A 238 8.11 21.42 -9.59
N ILE A 239 8.73 20.30 -10.00
CA ILE A 239 9.89 20.32 -10.90
C ILE A 239 9.49 20.83 -12.29
N ARG A 240 8.36 20.35 -12.84
CA ARG A 240 7.86 20.79 -14.15
C ARG A 240 7.45 22.27 -14.15
N ALA A 241 6.75 22.72 -13.12
CA ALA A 241 6.29 24.10 -12.96
C ALA A 241 7.45 25.05 -12.67
N ALA A 242 8.46 24.63 -11.89
CA ALA A 242 9.67 25.40 -11.65
C ALA A 242 10.50 25.53 -12.93
N ILE A 243 10.72 24.43 -13.66
CA ILE A 243 11.39 24.44 -14.98
C ILE A 243 10.62 25.33 -15.96
N TYR A 244 9.29 25.19 -16.03
CA TYR A 244 8.45 25.99 -16.91
C TYR A 244 8.51 27.49 -16.55
N LYS A 245 8.46 27.85 -15.25
CA LYS A 245 8.64 29.24 -14.81
C LYS A 245 10.02 29.79 -15.15
N ILE A 246 11.07 29.01 -14.98
CA ILE A 246 12.44 29.41 -15.37
C ILE A 246 12.53 29.61 -16.88
N GLN A 247 11.95 28.70 -17.67
CA GLN A 247 11.91 28.81 -19.14
C GLN A 247 11.14 30.06 -19.60
N LEU A 248 9.98 30.35 -18.99
CA LEU A 248 9.22 31.57 -19.28
C LEU A 248 10.00 32.84 -18.95
N GLU A 249 10.73 32.85 -17.84
CA GLU A 249 11.49 34.03 -17.42
C GLU A 249 12.75 34.25 -18.28
N ILE A 250 13.38 33.17 -18.75
CA ILE A 250 14.44 33.22 -19.77
C ILE A 250 13.89 33.74 -21.10
N ALA A 251 12.70 33.27 -21.52
CA ALA A 251 12.06 33.71 -22.76
C ALA A 251 11.71 35.22 -22.72
N LYS A 252 11.15 35.72 -21.61
CA LYS A 252 10.87 37.16 -21.42
C LYS A 252 12.13 38.03 -21.49
N ARG A 253 13.26 37.54 -21.00
CA ARG A 253 14.55 38.25 -21.07
C ARG A 253 15.14 38.27 -22.48
N LYS A 254 14.83 37.27 -23.31
CA LYS A 254 15.23 37.25 -24.74
C LYS A 254 14.40 38.17 -25.63
N ILE A 255 13.15 38.47 -25.25
CA ILE A 255 12.26 39.38 -26.01
C ILE A 255 12.56 40.86 -25.71
N LYS A 256 13.29 41.15 -24.62
CA LYS A 256 13.72 42.51 -24.22
C LYS A 256 15.12 42.92 -24.71
N LYS A 257 15.77 42.10 -25.54
CA LYS A 257 17.02 42.42 -26.25
C LYS A 257 16.73 42.51 -27.73
#